data_AF-A0A6V8PMR2-F1
#
_entry.id   AF-A0A6V8PMR2-F1
#
_cell.length_a   1.000
_cell.length_b   1.000
_cell.length_c   1.000
_cell.angle_alpha   90.00
_cell.angle_beta   90.00
_cell.angle_gamma   90.00
#
_symmetry.space_group_name_H-M   'P 1'
#
loop_
_entity.id
_entity.type
_entity.pdbx_description
1 polymer ?
#
loop_
_entity_poly.entity_id
_entity_poly.type
_entity_poly.pdbx_seq_one_letter_code
_entity_poly.pdbx_strand_id
1 'polypeptide(L)'
;MKQRLYELLWEVETDVHGFYYREFKVFRSEVEVGQYGKRRETELNDGLPIEMRAQDGYYFKYRGAHEVKEIDGFRVKLSHP
;
A
#
# COMPACT_ATOMS: atom_id res chain seq x y z
N MET A 1 -0.54 -14.32 17.31
CA MET A 1 0.40 -13.98 16.22
C MET A 1 0.94 -12.59 16.47
N LYS A 2 2.25 -12.37 16.25
CA LYS A 2 2.90 -11.07 16.49
C LYS A 2 2.49 -10.09 15.40
N GLN A 3 1.90 -8.96 15.79
CA GLN A 3 1.63 -7.84 14.87
C GLN A 3 2.94 -7.18 14.42
N ARG A 4 2.97 -6.72 13.18
CA ARG A 4 4.12 -6.07 12.56
C ARG A 4 3.65 -4.87 11.74
N LEU A 5 4.47 -3.82 11.72
CA LEU A 5 4.25 -2.65 10.86
C LEU A 5 4.75 -2.98 9.45
N TYR A 6 3.96 -2.64 8.44
CA TYR A 6 4.32 -2.76 7.04
C TYR A 6 4.17 -1.39 6.37
N GLU A 7 5.11 -1.07 5.50
CA GLU A 7 4.98 -0.01 4.50
C GLU A 7 4.46 -0.66 3.21
N LEU A 8 3.32 -0.18 2.72
CA LEU A 8 2.77 -0.52 1.42
C LEU A 8 3.19 0.55 0.42
N LEU A 9 3.65 0.09 -0.74
CA LEU A 9 4.06 0.93 -1.84
C LEU A 9 3.00 0.94 -2.94
N TRP A 10 2.56 2.13 -3.27
CA TRP A 10 1.61 2.41 -4.33
C TRP A 10 2.30 3.27 -5.38
N GLU A 11 2.08 2.93 -6.64
CA GLU A 11 2.33 3.83 -7.75
C GLU A 11 1.02 4.50 -8.11
N VAL A 12 1.06 5.83 -8.24
CA VAL A 12 -0.04 6.64 -8.72
C VAL A 12 0.41 7.26 -10.02
N GLU A 13 -0.26 6.92 -11.09
CA GLU A 13 -0.01 7.53 -12.40
C GLU A 13 -1.20 8.42 -12.73
N THR A 14 -0.92 9.64 -13.19
CA THR A 14 -1.89 10.54 -13.78
C THR A 14 -1.57 10.75 -15.25
N ASP A 15 -2.45 11.46 -15.94
CA ASP A 15 -2.24 11.97 -17.30
C ASP A 15 -0.97 12.82 -17.48
N VAL A 16 -0.52 13.52 -16.43
CA VAL A 16 0.64 14.40 -16.47
C VAL A 16 1.86 13.80 -15.78
N HIS A 17 1.70 13.15 -14.60
CA HIS A 17 2.82 12.75 -13.73
C HIS A 17 2.59 11.39 -13.05
N GLY A 18 3.69 10.71 -12.74
CA GLY A 18 3.72 9.51 -11.90
C GLY A 18 4.43 9.77 -10.57
N PHE A 19 3.90 9.25 -9.46
CA PHE A 19 4.56 9.34 -8.16
C PHE A 19 4.28 8.11 -7.28
N TYR A 20 5.15 7.91 -6.29
CA TYR A 20 4.96 6.87 -5.30
C TYR A 20 4.25 7.39 -4.06
N TYR A 21 3.15 6.73 -3.71
CA TYR A 21 2.44 6.92 -2.45
C TYR A 21 2.77 5.77 -1.51
N ARG A 22 3.00 6.08 -0.23
CA ARG A 22 3.35 5.10 0.80
C ARG A 22 2.30 5.11 1.90
N GLU A 23 1.92 3.93 2.35
CA GLU A 23 0.94 3.76 3.42
C GLU A 23 1.50 2.82 4.50
N PHE A 24 1.41 3.22 5.77
CA PHE A 24 1.84 2.37 6.88
C PHE A 24 0.65 1.71 7.56
N LYS A 25 0.68 0.38 7.67
CA LYS A 25 -0.36 -0.39 8.38
C LYS A 25 0.19 -1.57 9.16
N VAL A 26 -0.53 -1.95 10.21
CA VAL A 26 -0.18 -3.08 11.08
C VAL A 26 -0.95 -4.32 10.64
N PHE A 27 -0.24 -5.43 10.45
CA PHE A 27 -0.82 -6.71 10.05
C PHE A 27 -0.27 -7.85 10.90
N ARG A 28 -0.94 -9.01 10.84
CA ARG A 28 -0.56 -10.24 11.56
C ARG A 28 0.30 -11.17 10.70
N SER A 29 0.33 -10.98 9.38
CA SER A 29 1.12 -11.80 8.44
C SER A 29 1.34 -11.10 7.10
N GLU A 30 2.36 -11.52 6.34
CA GLU A 30 2.62 -11.05 4.97
C GLU A 30 1.48 -11.40 4.00
N VAL A 31 0.83 -12.55 4.20
CA VAL A 31 -0.32 -12.96 3.40
C VAL A 31 -1.46 -11.95 3.51
N GLU A 32 -1.74 -11.50 4.74
CA GLU A 32 -2.76 -10.48 5.02
C GLU A 32 -2.41 -9.14 4.34
N VAL A 33 -1.14 -8.76 4.33
CA VAL A 33 -0.66 -7.53 3.67
C VAL A 33 -0.89 -7.61 2.17
N GLY A 34 -0.53 -8.74 1.53
CA GLY A 34 -0.74 -8.94 0.10
C GLY A 34 -2.22 -8.94 -0.29
N GLN A 35 -3.08 -9.58 0.51
CA GLN A 35 -4.53 -9.55 0.30
C GLN A 35 -5.11 -8.15 0.49
N TYR A 36 -4.65 -7.43 1.51
CA TYR A 36 -5.02 -6.04 1.75
C TYR A 36 -4.64 -5.16 0.55
N GLY A 37 -3.39 -5.25 0.07
CA GLY A 37 -2.90 -4.44 -1.05
C GLY A 37 -3.72 -4.66 -2.32
N LYS A 38 -4.01 -5.91 -2.69
CA LYS A 38 -4.86 -6.22 -3.85
C LYS A 38 -6.28 -5.66 -3.71
N ARG A 39 -6.92 -5.88 -2.56
CA ARG A 39 -8.28 -5.37 -2.31
C ARG A 39 -8.29 -3.83 -2.36
N ARG A 40 -7.30 -3.20 -1.73
CA ARG A 40 -7.19 -1.74 -1.65
C ARG A 40 -6.86 -1.10 -3.00
N GLU A 41 -6.09 -1.76 -3.87
CA GLU A 41 -5.92 -1.34 -5.27
C GLU A 41 -7.27 -1.26 -6.00
N THR A 42 -8.10 -2.29 -5.87
CA THR A 42 -9.44 -2.30 -6.45
C THR A 42 -10.31 -1.18 -5.87
N GLU A 43 -10.28 -0.97 -4.55
CA GLU A 43 -11.01 0.12 -3.89
C GLU A 43 -10.57 1.51 -4.40
N LEU A 44 -9.26 1.74 -4.55
CA LEU A 44 -8.70 3.03 -5.00
C LEU A 44 -8.96 3.33 -6.47
N ASN A 45 -9.20 2.28 -7.28
CA ASN A 45 -9.59 2.40 -8.69
C ASN A 45 -11.11 2.27 -8.89
N ASP A 46 -11.92 2.52 -7.86
CA ASP A 46 -13.39 2.49 -7.93
C ASP A 46 -13.96 1.16 -8.45
N GLY A 47 -13.26 0.05 -8.19
CA GLY A 47 -13.65 -1.29 -8.66
C GLY A 47 -13.37 -1.56 -10.13
N LEU A 48 -12.78 -0.61 -10.86
CA LEU A 48 -12.49 -0.72 -12.28
C LEU A 48 -11.05 -1.23 -12.53
N PRO A 49 -10.81 -1.92 -13.65
CA PRO A 49 -9.45 -2.19 -14.12
C PRO A 49 -8.64 -0.90 -14.30
N ILE A 50 -7.33 -0.99 -14.08
CA ILE A 50 -6.40 0.14 -14.19
C ILE A 50 -6.50 0.80 -15.58
N GLU A 51 -6.66 0.00 -16.64
CA GLU A 51 -6.77 0.49 -18.02
C GLU A 51 -8.01 1.35 -18.26
N MET A 52 -9.08 1.11 -17.49
CA MET A 52 -10.29 1.94 -17.53
C MET A 52 -10.11 3.22 -16.73
N ARG A 53 -9.57 3.16 -15.50
CA ARG A 53 -9.33 4.39 -14.72
C ARG A 53 -8.29 5.31 -15.35
N ALA A 54 -7.30 4.75 -16.03
CA ALA A 54 -6.34 5.54 -16.81
C ALA A 54 -7.01 6.48 -17.83
N GLN A 55 -8.20 6.13 -18.35
CA GLN A 55 -8.97 7.00 -19.25
C GLN A 55 -9.56 8.24 -18.53
N ASP A 56 -9.77 8.13 -17.22
CA ASP A 56 -10.24 9.21 -16.35
C ASP A 56 -9.09 10.06 -15.78
N GLY A 57 -7.88 9.86 -16.31
CA GLY A 57 -6.70 10.68 -16.02
C GLY A 57 -5.92 10.26 -14.79
N TYR A 58 -6.28 9.16 -14.11
CA TYR A 58 -5.44 8.60 -13.04
C TYR A 58 -5.70 7.13 -12.75
N TYR A 59 -4.71 6.42 -12.19
CA TYR A 59 -4.90 5.09 -11.60
C TYR A 59 -3.94 4.83 -10.44
N PHE A 60 -4.30 3.86 -9.61
CA PHE A 60 -3.46 3.35 -8.52
C PHE A 60 -2.99 1.94 -8.85
N LYS A 61 -1.72 1.64 -8.55
CA LYS A 61 -1.15 0.30 -8.69
C LYS A 61 -0.40 -0.10 -7.44
N TYR A 62 -0.76 -1.25 -6.87
CA TYR A 62 -0.07 -1.85 -5.76
C TYR A 62 1.26 -2.45 -6.24
N ARG A 63 2.37 -1.94 -5.71
CA ARG A 63 3.71 -2.43 -6.04
C ARG A 63 4.23 -3.48 -5.07
N GLY A 64 3.71 -3.49 -3.84
CA GLY A 64 4.09 -4.46 -2.82
C GLY A 64 4.13 -3.84 -1.44
N ALA A 65 4.68 -4.59 -0.50
CA ALA A 65 4.86 -4.14 0.87
C ALA A 65 6.09 -4.78 1.49
N HIS A 66 6.62 -4.13 2.52
CA HIS A 66 7.72 -4.67 3.30
C HIS A 66 7.52 -4.39 4.79
N GLU A 67 8.06 -5.28 5.63
CA GLU A 67 8.02 -5.12 7.07
C GLU A 67 8.97 -3.98 7.49
N VAL A 68 8.44 -3.04 8.27
CA VAL A 68 9.17 -1.90 8.80
C VAL A 68 9.59 -2.19 10.23
N LYS A 69 10.90 -2.31 10.43
CA LYS A 69 11.50 -2.55 11.76
C LYS A 69 12.14 -1.28 12.34
N GLU A 70 12.46 -0.31 11.48
CA GLU A 70 13.18 0.91 11.80
C GLU A 70 12.71 2.04 10.89
N ILE A 71 12.62 3.26 11.43
CA ILE A 71 12.33 4.50 10.70
C ILE A 71 13.31 5.55 11.21
N ASP A 72 14.08 6.17 10.30
CA ASP A 72 15.06 7.22 10.62
C ASP A 72 16.05 6.87 11.74
N GLY A 73 16.50 5.60 11.80
CA GLY A 73 17.39 5.11 12.85
C GLY A 73 16.68 4.72 14.16
N PHE A 74 15.36 4.87 14.25
CA PHE A 74 14.57 4.52 15.42
C PHE A 74 13.85 3.19 15.23
N ARG A 75 14.09 2.26 16.16
CA ARG A 75 13.41 0.96 16.18
C ARG A 75 11.92 1.13 16.45
N VAL A 76 11.10 0.61 15.56
CA VAL A 76 9.64 0.59 15.74
C VAL A 76 9.26 -0.50 16.76
N LYS A 77 8.51 -0.11 17.79
CA LYS A 77 7.87 -1.03 18.73
C LYS A 77 6.37 -0.77 18.76
N LEU A 78 5.58 -1.78 18.45
CA LEU A 78 4.14 -1.72 18.58
C LEU A 78 3.76 -1.99 20.05
N SER A 79 3.15 -1.02 20.72
CA SER A 79 2.52 -1.21 22.02
C SER A 79 1.07 -1.68 21.84
N HIS A 80 0.59 -2.55 22.72
CA HIS A 80 -0.85 -2.83 22.81
C HIS A 80 -1.55 -1.58 23.40
N PRO A 81 -2.76 -1.23 22.91
CA PRO A 81 -3.62 -0.29 23.63
C PRO A 81 -4.00 -0.84 25.01
#